data_AF-A0A8J7R882-F1
#
_entry.id   AF-A0A8J7R882-F1
#
_cell.length_a   1.000
_cell.length_b   1.000
_cell.length_c   1.000
_cell.angle_alpha   90.00
_cell.angle_beta   90.00
_cell.angle_gamma   90.00
#
_symmetry.space_group_name_H-M   'P 1'
#
loop_
_entity.id
_entity.type
_entity.pdbx_description
1 polymer ?
#
loop_
_entity_poly.entity_id
_entity_poly.type
_entity_poly.pdbx_seq_one_letter_code
_entity_poly.pdbx_strand_id
1 'polypeptide(L)'
;MVENVVYPAYFDAELSRSEGRRVPMDLAVEAPTVDEIAKAVQQVGYDAVVERDATYPREFDARGSVAVKGTEDTAKNDLVQAIAAYLGVLRE
;
A
#
# COMPACT_ATOMS: atom_id res chain seq x y z
N MET A 1 11.92 16.31 2.70
CA MET A 1 11.27 15.04 3.10
C MET A 1 10.92 14.27 1.85
N VAL A 2 11.45 13.06 1.68
CA VAL A 2 11.05 12.16 0.59
C VAL A 2 9.82 11.41 1.05
N GLU A 3 8.68 11.68 0.43
CA GLU A 3 7.42 11.01 0.72
C GLU A 3 7.28 9.75 -0.14
N ASN A 4 6.83 8.66 0.47
CA ASN A 4 6.61 7.40 -0.23
C ASN A 4 5.13 7.20 -0.54
N VAL A 5 4.75 7.24 -1.83
CA VAL A 5 3.37 6.93 -2.25
C VAL A 5 3.16 5.43 -2.51
N VAL A 6 2.20 4.81 -1.83
CA VAL A 6 1.79 3.41 -2.06
C VAL A 6 0.37 3.36 -2.64
N TYR A 7 0.10 2.34 -3.46
CA TYR A 7 -1.19 2.14 -4.12
C TYR A 7 -1.80 0.79 -3.69
N PRO A 8 -3.13 0.66 -3.70
CA PRO A 8 -3.83 -0.61 -3.51
C PRO A 8 -3.25 -1.76 -4.33
N ALA A 9 -2.92 -1.50 -5.60
CA ALA A 9 -2.35 -2.48 -6.53
C ALA A 9 -1.11 -3.21 -6.00
N TYR A 10 -0.35 -2.59 -5.08
CA TYR A 10 0.87 -3.20 -4.53
C TYR A 10 0.58 -4.42 -3.64
N PHE A 11 -0.60 -4.46 -3.04
CA PHE A 11 -1.01 -5.45 -2.04
C PHE A 11 -2.10 -6.39 -2.54
N ASP A 12 -2.59 -6.15 -3.75
CA ASP A 12 -3.77 -6.82 -4.29
C ASP A 12 -3.44 -8.25 -4.75
N ALA A 13 -4.10 -9.24 -4.14
CA ALA A 13 -3.94 -10.65 -4.47
C ALA A 13 -4.50 -10.98 -5.86
N GLU A 14 -5.48 -10.22 -6.35
CA GLU A 14 -6.11 -10.43 -7.65
C GLU A 14 -5.21 -9.97 -8.81
N LEU A 15 -4.18 -9.16 -8.53
CA LEU A 15 -3.25 -8.66 -9.53
C LEU A 15 -1.96 -9.49 -9.60
N SER A 16 -1.45 -9.69 -10.81
CA SER A 16 -0.10 -10.19 -11.04
C SER A 16 0.98 -9.15 -10.71
N ARG A 17 2.25 -9.60 -10.66
CA ARG A 17 3.39 -8.68 -10.51
C ARG A 17 3.52 -7.69 -11.67
N SER A 18 3.14 -8.11 -12.88
CA SER A 18 3.11 -7.22 -14.06
C SER A 18 2.02 -6.16 -13.94
N GLU A 19 0.89 -6.47 -13.32
CA GLU A 19 -0.24 -5.55 -13.16
C GLU A 19 -0.04 -4.57 -11.99
N GLY A 20 0.77 -4.91 -11.00
CA GLY A 20 1.13 -3.96 -9.95
C GLY A 20 1.54 -4.56 -8.62
N ARG A 21 1.18 -5.83 -8.37
CA ARG A 21 1.46 -6.47 -7.08
C ARG A 21 2.95 -6.48 -6.78
N ARG A 22 3.31 -6.00 -5.58
CA ARG A 22 4.70 -5.91 -5.11
C ARG A 22 5.06 -6.90 -4.02
N VAL A 23 4.06 -7.55 -3.42
CA VAL A 23 4.22 -8.53 -2.34
C VAL A 23 3.99 -9.97 -2.82
N PRO A 24 4.53 -10.98 -2.12
CA PRO A 24 4.17 -12.39 -2.36
C PRO A 24 2.69 -12.64 -2.08
N MET A 25 2.14 -13.71 -2.66
CA MET A 25 0.71 -14.04 -2.56
C MET A 25 0.28 -14.23 -1.10
N ASP A 26 1.13 -14.86 -0.28
CA ASP A 26 0.86 -15.13 1.14
C ASP A 26 0.76 -13.86 2.00
N LEU A 27 1.22 -12.71 1.49
CA LEU A 27 1.08 -11.39 2.13
C LEU A 27 0.12 -10.46 1.38
N ALA A 28 -0.44 -10.91 0.25
CA ALA A 28 -1.39 -10.14 -0.53
C ALA A 28 -2.80 -10.35 0.02
N VAL A 29 -3.68 -9.37 -0.19
CA VAL A 29 -5.08 -9.42 0.22
C VAL A 29 -5.99 -9.05 -0.95
N GLU A 30 -7.21 -9.57 -1.00
CA GLU A 30 -8.15 -9.31 -2.11
C GLU A 30 -8.74 -7.90 -2.04
N ALA A 31 -8.71 -7.11 -3.13
CA ALA A 31 -9.29 -5.77 -3.20
C ALA A 31 -8.95 -4.85 -1.98
N PRO A 32 -7.65 -4.55 -1.70
CA PRO A 32 -7.26 -3.66 -0.62
C PRO A 32 -7.76 -2.23 -0.84
N THR A 33 -8.18 -1.55 0.22
CA THR A 33 -8.61 -0.16 0.17
C THR A 33 -7.54 0.81 0.71
N VAL A 34 -7.57 2.06 0.26
CA VAL A 34 -6.67 3.10 0.80
C VAL A 34 -6.84 3.35 2.30
N ASP A 35 -8.04 3.11 2.84
CA ASP A 35 -8.30 3.28 4.26
C ASP A 35 -7.67 2.15 5.10
N GLU A 36 -7.70 0.90 4.62
CA GLU A 36 -6.97 -0.22 5.23
C GLU A 36 -5.45 0.01 5.16
N ILE A 37 -4.96 0.48 4.01
CA ILE A 37 -3.54 0.78 3.81
C ILE A 37 -3.09 1.90 4.75
N ALA A 38 -3.86 2.99 4.86
CA ALA A 38 -3.56 4.08 5.78
C ALA A 38 -3.52 3.61 7.24
N LYS A 39 -4.47 2.75 7.65
CA LYS A 39 -4.46 2.14 8.98
C LYS A 39 -3.22 1.27 9.21
N ALA A 40 -2.85 0.44 8.23
CA ALA A 40 -1.64 -0.38 8.30
C ALA A 40 -0.37 0.48 8.39
N VAL A 41 -0.27 1.56 7.60
CA VAL A 41 0.84 2.54 7.69
C VAL A 41 0.95 3.12 9.10
N GLN A 42 -0.17 3.48 9.73
CA GLN A 42 -0.19 3.98 11.11
C GLN A 42 0.27 2.92 12.12
N GLN A 43 -0.06 1.63 11.91
CA GLN A 43 0.43 0.54 12.76
C GLN A 43 1.93 0.30 12.60
N VAL A 44 2.50 0.55 11.41
CA VAL A 44 3.95 0.54 11.19
C VAL A 44 4.63 1.71 11.92
N GLY A 45 3.90 2.78 12.24
CA GLY A 45 4.38 3.93 12.99
C GLY A 45 4.67 5.18 12.15
N TYR A 46 4.11 5.25 10.94
CA TYR A 46 4.23 6.43 10.06
C TYR A 46 2.90 7.17 9.92
N ASP A 47 3.00 8.45 9.56
CA ASP A 47 1.85 9.25 9.17
C ASP A 47 1.42 8.92 7.73
N ALA A 48 0.11 8.82 7.53
CA ALA A 48 -0.52 8.50 6.25
C ALA A 48 -1.42 9.67 5.79
N VAL A 49 -1.30 10.05 4.52
CA VAL A 49 -2.24 10.96 3.85
C VAL A 49 -2.89 10.22 2.69
N VAL A 50 -4.23 10.16 2.70
CA VAL A 50 -5.01 9.49 1.66
C VAL A 50 -5.36 10.48 0.54
N GLU A 51 -5.04 10.10 -0.69
CA GLU A 51 -5.48 10.79 -1.90
C GLU A 51 -6.48 9.90 -2.64
N ARG A 52 -7.78 10.18 -2.50
CA ARG A 52 -8.84 9.27 -3.00
C ARG A 52 -8.98 9.26 -4.52
N ASP A 53 -8.67 10.37 -5.17
CA ASP A 53 -8.84 10.53 -6.62
C ASP A 53 -7.61 10.11 -7.42
N ALA A 54 -6.56 9.61 -6.75
CA ALA A 54 -5.35 9.15 -7.42
C ALA A 54 -5.59 7.81 -8.13
N THR A 55 -5.04 7.68 -9.35
CA THR A 55 -5.10 6.45 -10.15
C THR A 55 -3.69 5.88 -10.29
N TYR A 56 -3.53 4.58 -10.01
CA TYR A 56 -2.27 3.90 -10.26
C TYR A 56 -2.02 3.83 -11.78
N PRO A 57 -0.82 4.16 -12.32
CA PRO A 57 -0.61 4.23 -13.78
C PRO A 57 -0.86 2.93 -14.58
N ARG A 58 -0.99 1.78 -13.92
CA ARG A 58 -1.33 0.50 -14.56
C ARG A 58 -2.81 0.14 -14.44
N GLU A 59 -3.62 1.04 -13.89
CA GLU A 59 -5.06 0.89 -13.70
C GLU A 59 -5.82 1.96 -14.45
N PHE A 60 -7.09 1.68 -14.75
CA PHE A 60 -8.00 2.62 -15.39
C PHE A 60 -8.81 3.40 -14.36
N ASP A 61 -9.36 2.71 -13.37
CA ASP A 61 -10.20 3.30 -12.33
C ASP A 61 -9.40 3.85 -11.16
N ALA A 62 -9.84 4.98 -10.61
CA ALA A 62 -9.24 5.55 -9.40
C ALA A 62 -9.54 4.66 -8.20
N ARG A 63 -8.48 4.14 -7.57
CA ARG A 63 -8.56 3.41 -6.28
C ARG A 63 -7.88 4.19 -5.14
N GLY A 64 -7.34 5.36 -5.44
CA GLY A 64 -6.63 6.22 -4.53
C GLY A 64 -5.17 5.80 -4.29
N SER A 65 -4.47 6.63 -3.53
CA SER A 65 -3.11 6.37 -3.06
C SER A 65 -2.93 6.80 -1.61
N VAL A 66 -1.87 6.31 -0.97
CA VAL A 66 -1.47 6.72 0.38
C VAL A 66 -0.05 7.26 0.33
N ALA A 67 0.11 8.55 0.63
CA ALA A 67 1.41 9.17 0.84
C ALA A 67 1.87 8.92 2.28
N VAL A 68 3.02 8.27 2.44
CA VAL A 68 3.63 7.94 3.73
C VAL A 68 4.74 8.94 4.03
N LYS A 69 4.65 9.59 5.20
CA LYS A 69 5.58 10.64 5.63
C LYS A 69 6.63 10.08 6.61
N GLY A 70 7.75 10.79 6.74
CA GLY A 70 8.81 10.42 7.69
C GLY A 70 9.64 9.19 7.28
N THR A 71 9.64 8.83 6.00
CA THR A 71 10.29 7.61 5.48
C THR A 71 11.68 7.87 4.89
N GLU A 72 12.39 8.89 5.38
CA GLU A 72 13.67 9.35 4.80
C GLU A 72 14.75 8.27 4.88
N ASP A 73 14.75 7.50 5.97
CA ASP A 73 15.68 6.39 6.23
C ASP A 73 15.06 5.01 5.92
N THR A 74 13.94 4.97 5.18
CA THR A 74 13.20 3.73 4.94
C THR A 74 13.08 3.43 3.45
N ALA A 75 13.64 2.30 3.04
CA ALA A 75 13.52 1.85 1.66
C ALA A 75 12.06 1.52 1.32
N LYS A 76 11.64 1.89 0.10
CA LYS A 76 10.29 1.64 -0.42
C LYS A 76 9.83 0.20 -0.23
N ASN A 77 10.73 -0.75 -0.49
CA ASN A 77 10.41 -2.16 -0.45
C ASN A 77 10.12 -2.63 0.99
N ASP A 78 10.94 -2.20 1.96
CA ASP A 78 10.77 -2.58 3.37
C ASP A 78 9.45 -2.03 3.91
N LEU A 79 9.12 -0.78 3.57
CA LEU A 79 7.84 -0.17 3.89
C LEU A 79 6.66 -0.97 3.31
N VAL A 80 6.74 -1.37 2.03
CA VAL A 80 5.70 -2.18 1.39
C VAL A 80 5.55 -3.54 2.08
N GLN A 81 6.64 -4.22 2.45
CA GLN A 81 6.54 -5.50 3.16
C GLN A 81 5.90 -5.32 4.55
N ALA A 82 6.29 -4.28 5.29
CA ALA A 82 5.75 -3.99 6.61
C ALA A 82 4.23 -3.68 6.57
N ILE A 83 3.78 -2.87 5.60
CA ILE A 83 2.36 -2.56 5.41
C ILE A 83 1.57 -3.83 5.10
N ALA A 84 2.09 -4.70 4.22
CA ALA A 84 1.40 -5.93 3.84
C ALA A 84 1.21 -6.90 5.02
N ALA A 85 2.22 -7.01 5.89
CA ALA A 85 2.10 -7.81 7.10
C ALA A 85 0.96 -7.33 8.00
N TYR A 86 0.80 -6.01 8.19
CA TYR A 86 -0.31 -5.46 8.97
C TYR A 86 -1.67 -5.54 8.26
N LEU A 87 -1.71 -5.47 6.93
CA LEU A 87 -2.96 -5.68 6.17
C LEU A 87 -3.53 -7.08 6.40
N GLY A 88 -2.67 -8.12 6.44
CA GLY A 88 -3.10 -9.48 6.79
C GLY A 88 -3.76 -9.52 8.16
N VAL A 89 -3.10 -8.96 9.19
CA VAL A 89 -3.61 -8.92 10.57
C VAL A 89 -4.93 -8.15 10.70
N LEU A 90 -5.16 -7.11 9.89
CA LEU A 90 -6.40 -6.32 9.93
C LEU A 90 -7.64 -7.08 9.41
N ARG A 91 -7.43 -8.17 8.66
CA ARG A 91 -8.50 -8.94 8.00
C ARG A 91 -8.76 -10.31 8.64
N GLU A 92 -7.96 -10.69 9.63
CA GLU A 92 -8.25 -11.81 10.55
C GLU A 92 -9.18 -11.37 11.68
#